data_AF-A0A964JZ35-F1
#
_entry.id   AF-A0A964JZ35-F1
#
_cell.length_a   1.000
_cell.length_b   1.000
_cell.length_c   1.000
_cell.angle_alpha   90.00
_cell.angle_beta   90.00
_cell.angle_gamma   90.00
#
_symmetry.space_group_name_H-M   'P 1'
#
loop_
_entity.id
_entity.type
_entity.pdbx_description
1 polymer ?
#
loop_
_entity_poly.entity_id
_entity_poly.type
_entity_poly.pdbx_seq_one_letter_code
_entity_poly.pdbx_strand_id
1 'polypeptide(L)'
;MSEQHIKEFSYHIAWRSRSRRPGRHKSNQRGMGMEFRGHTTLLSYPDPRRIDIRQTIRDPLEQIHVRIFNQKSVTPVFVLCDMSGSMQYGNTRKKFEVAADIAQSVARSATRNRELVGFIG
;
A
#
# COMPACT_ATOMS: atom_id res chain seq x y z
N MET A 1 -22.64 27.72 0.98
CA MET A 1 -21.23 27.66 0.51
C MET A 1 -21.12 26.47 -0.42
N SER A 2 -20.95 26.69 -1.72
CA SER A 2 -20.76 25.60 -2.69
C SER A 2 -19.53 24.79 -2.29
N GLU A 3 -19.68 23.48 -2.07
CA GLU A 3 -18.55 22.58 -1.88
C GLU A 3 -17.62 22.69 -3.09
N GLN A 4 -16.48 23.36 -2.92
CA GLN A 4 -15.40 23.26 -3.90
C GLN A 4 -14.93 21.81 -3.89
N HIS A 5 -15.25 21.08 -4.95
CA HIS A 5 -14.88 19.69 -5.08
C HIS A 5 -13.36 19.57 -5.29
N ILE A 6 -12.64 19.34 -4.19
CA ILE A 6 -11.19 19.15 -4.22
C ILE A 6 -10.86 17.92 -5.07
N LYS A 7 -10.04 18.15 -6.09
CA LYS A 7 -9.69 17.14 -7.10
C LYS A 7 -8.81 16.06 -6.49
N GLU A 8 -9.19 14.81 -6.69
CA GLU A 8 -8.36 13.65 -6.38
C GLU A 8 -7.29 13.43 -7.44
N PHE A 9 -6.21 12.74 -7.08
CA PHE A 9 -5.19 12.27 -8.01
C PHE A 9 -4.91 10.78 -7.82
N SER A 10 -4.45 10.16 -8.91
CA SER A 10 -3.94 8.79 -8.88
C SER A 10 -2.43 8.82 -8.67
N TYR A 11 -1.91 7.91 -7.86
CA TYR A 11 -0.48 7.74 -7.65
C TYR A 11 -0.09 6.26 -7.71
N HIS A 12 1.17 6.01 -8.06
CA HIS A 12 1.77 4.70 -8.08
C HIS A 12 3.11 4.77 -7.33
N ILE A 13 3.39 3.76 -6.51
CA ILE A 13 4.66 3.65 -5.79
C ILE A 13 5.55 2.64 -6.50
N ALA A 14 6.83 2.98 -6.70
CA ALA A 14 7.79 2.10 -7.37
C ALA A 14 8.37 1.01 -6.44
N TRP A 15 8.15 1.13 -5.12
CA TRP A 15 8.66 0.20 -4.12
C TRP A 15 7.56 -0.74 -3.60
N ARG A 16 7.97 -1.78 -2.86
CA ARG A 16 7.04 -2.73 -2.22
C ARG A 16 6.77 -2.28 -0.78
N SER A 17 5.50 -2.23 -0.39
CA SER A 17 5.10 -1.91 0.97
C SER A 17 5.62 -2.94 1.97
N ARG A 18 6.10 -2.47 3.12
CA ARG A 18 6.51 -3.30 4.26
C ARG A 18 5.42 -3.45 5.32
N SER A 19 4.23 -2.88 5.09
CA SER A 19 3.13 -2.98 6.04
C SER A 19 2.65 -4.43 6.17
N ARG A 20 2.25 -4.80 7.39
CA ARG A 20 1.61 -6.09 7.70
C ARG A 20 0.10 -6.08 7.44
N ARG A 21 -0.49 -4.90 7.23
CA ARG A 21 -1.93 -4.76 6.98
C ARG A 21 -2.23 -4.99 5.49
N PRO A 22 -3.23 -5.83 5.15
CA PRO A 22 -3.65 -6.05 3.77
C PRO A 22 -4.04 -4.73 3.09
N GLY A 23 -3.62 -4.53 1.84
CA GLY A 23 -3.95 -3.31 1.09
C GLY A 23 -3.76 -3.48 -0.41
N ARG A 24 -3.59 -2.35 -1.12
CA ARG A 24 -3.65 -2.33 -2.59
C ARG A 24 -2.29 -2.39 -3.29
N HIS A 25 -1.19 -2.25 -2.54
CA HIS A 25 0.16 -2.16 -3.09
C HIS A 25 0.94 -3.46 -2.97
N LYS A 26 1.89 -3.67 -3.89
CA LYS A 26 2.78 -4.84 -3.86
C LYS A 26 3.53 -4.89 -2.53
N SER A 27 3.67 -6.06 -1.93
CA SER A 27 4.39 -6.24 -0.67
C SER A 27 5.23 -7.52 -0.68
N ASN A 28 6.24 -7.58 0.19
CA ASN A 28 7.03 -8.79 0.44
C ASN A 28 6.41 -9.69 1.50
N GLN A 29 5.27 -9.28 2.09
CA GLN A 29 4.55 -10.06 3.08
C GLN A 29 3.97 -11.32 2.43
N ARG A 30 4.35 -12.49 2.92
CA ARG A 30 3.73 -13.77 2.52
C ARG A 30 2.33 -13.83 3.11
N GLY A 31 1.39 -14.41 2.38
CA GLY A 31 0.02 -14.57 2.88
C GLY A 31 -0.94 -15.15 1.86
N MET A 32 -2.24 -14.92 2.07
CA MET A 32 -3.35 -15.36 1.21
C MET A 32 -3.51 -14.47 -0.03
N GLY A 33 -2.42 -13.86 -0.49
CA GLY A 33 -2.44 -13.03 -1.68
C GLY A 33 -2.51 -13.83 -2.97
N MET A 34 -2.59 -13.11 -4.07
CA MET A 34 -2.68 -13.66 -5.42
C MET A 34 -1.36 -13.56 -6.20
N GLU A 35 -0.37 -12.83 -5.68
CA GLU A 35 0.91 -12.62 -6.37
C GLU A 35 1.83 -13.82 -6.11
N PHE A 36 1.98 -14.71 -7.09
CA PHE A 36 2.86 -15.86 -6.98
C PHE A 36 4.31 -15.41 -6.72
N ARG A 37 4.93 -15.99 -5.69
CA ARG A 37 6.32 -15.71 -5.30
C ARG A 37 7.27 -16.82 -5.71
N GLY A 38 6.82 -18.08 -5.62
CA GLY A 38 7.67 -19.25 -5.84
C GLY A 38 7.15 -20.48 -5.11
N HIS A 39 7.98 -21.51 -5.04
CA HIS A 39 7.70 -22.76 -4.34
C HIS A 39 8.55 -22.89 -3.08
N THR A 40 8.09 -23.70 -2.13
CA THR A 40 8.87 -24.16 -0.98
C THR A 40 8.38 -25.53 -0.56
N THR A 41 9.10 -26.21 0.32
CA THR A 41 8.68 -27.52 0.83
C THR A 41 7.51 -27.39 1.80
N LEU A 42 6.63 -28.39 1.86
CA LEU A 42 5.51 -28.45 2.81
C LEU A 42 5.98 -28.32 4.26
N LEU A 43 7.15 -28.87 4.58
CA LEU A 43 7.75 -28.74 5.92
C LEU A 43 8.12 -27.29 6.26
N SER A 44 8.58 -26.51 5.28
CA SER A 44 8.97 -25.11 5.47
C SER A 44 7.77 -24.15 5.49
N TYR A 45 6.64 -24.57 4.91
CA TYR A 45 5.38 -23.81 4.89
C TYR A 45 4.20 -24.78 4.95
N PRO A 46 3.72 -25.14 6.17
CA PRO A 46 2.75 -26.20 6.38
C PRO A 46 1.31 -25.76 6.05
N ASP A 47 1.04 -25.53 4.76
CA ASP A 47 -0.30 -25.30 4.22
C ASP A 47 -0.59 -26.28 3.06
N PRO A 48 -1.19 -27.45 3.35
CA PRO A 48 -1.40 -28.49 2.35
C PRO A 48 -2.38 -28.08 1.23
N ARG A 49 -3.20 -27.05 1.46
CA ARG A 49 -4.13 -26.52 0.44
C ARG A 49 -3.40 -25.89 -0.76
N ARG A 50 -2.09 -25.66 -0.62
CA ARG A 50 -1.24 -24.99 -1.61
C ARG A 50 -0.27 -25.92 -2.31
N ILE A 51 -0.42 -27.23 -2.14
CA ILE A 51 0.44 -28.23 -2.79
C ILE A 51 0.39 -28.05 -4.30
N ASP A 52 1.57 -27.95 -4.91
CA ASP A 52 1.74 -27.99 -6.36
C ASP A 52 2.13 -29.42 -6.77
N ILE A 53 1.13 -30.19 -7.19
CA ILE A 53 1.31 -31.57 -7.61
C ILE A 53 2.31 -31.66 -8.78
N ARG A 54 2.27 -30.71 -9.72
CA ARG A 54 3.16 -30.74 -10.89
C ARG A 54 4.61 -30.51 -10.51
N GLN A 55 4.87 -29.61 -9.56
CA GLN A 55 6.22 -29.37 -9.06
C GLN A 55 6.71 -30.56 -8.22
N THR A 56 5.82 -31.12 -7.39
CA THR A 56 6.12 -32.28 -6.53
C THR A 56 6.52 -33.51 -7.33
N ILE A 57 5.77 -33.87 -8.38
CA ILE A 57 6.08 -35.05 -9.22
C ILE A 57 7.42 -34.92 -9.96
N ARG A 58 7.85 -33.70 -10.26
CA ARG A 58 9.10 -33.44 -10.98
C ARG A 58 10.32 -33.36 -10.07
N ASP A 59 10.14 -33.37 -8.76
CA ASP A 59 11.24 -33.26 -7.82
C ASP A 59 11.91 -34.62 -7.61
N PRO A 60 13.19 -34.80 -8.01
CA PRO A 60 13.92 -36.05 -7.81
C PRO A 60 14.15 -36.39 -6.32
N LEU A 61 14.01 -35.42 -5.42
CA LEU A 61 14.14 -35.63 -3.98
C LEU A 61 12.81 -36.01 -3.30
N GLU A 62 11.75 -36.21 -4.08
CA GLU A 62 10.41 -36.61 -3.61
C GLU A 62 9.82 -35.65 -2.55
N GLN A 63 10.21 -34.37 -2.57
CA GLN A 63 9.68 -33.40 -1.61
C GLN A 63 8.31 -32.89 -2.07
N ILE A 64 7.40 -32.72 -1.11
CA ILE A 64 6.12 -32.09 -1.38
C ILE A 64 6.32 -30.58 -1.46
N HIS A 65 6.05 -30.00 -2.63
CA HIS A 65 6.18 -28.55 -2.87
C HIS A 65 4.84 -27.84 -2.73
N VAL A 66 4.85 -26.69 -2.07
CA VAL A 66 3.71 -25.78 -1.92
C VAL A 66 3.99 -24.43 -2.57
N ARG A 67 2.95 -23.79 -3.11
CA ARG A 67 3.03 -22.45 -3.70
C ARG A 67 3.02 -21.39 -2.60
N ILE A 68 3.97 -20.46 -2.66
CA ILE A 68 3.98 -19.24 -1.85
C ILE A 68 3.41 -18.09 -2.67
N PHE A 69 2.51 -17.33 -2.04
CA PHE A 69 2.00 -16.08 -2.57
C PHE A 69 2.37 -14.90 -1.67
N ASN A 70 2.66 -13.77 -2.29
CA ASN A 70 2.74 -12.48 -1.64
C ASN A 70 1.34 -11.88 -1.52
N GLN A 71 1.04 -11.41 -0.32
CA GLN A 71 -0.11 -10.59 -0.01
C GLN A 71 0.20 -9.14 -0.34
N LYS A 72 -0.79 -8.40 -0.86
CA LYS A 72 -0.67 -6.95 -1.04
C LYS A 72 -0.88 -6.25 0.30
N SER A 73 -0.18 -5.13 0.50
CA SER A 73 -0.24 -4.37 1.76
C SER A 73 -0.59 -2.91 1.52
N VAL A 74 -1.05 -2.23 2.58
CA VAL A 74 -1.27 -0.77 2.58
C VAL A 74 0.05 -0.02 2.58
N THR A 75 0.09 1.18 2.02
CA THR A 75 1.22 2.10 2.15
C THR A 75 0.73 3.33 2.92
N PRO A 76 1.13 3.53 4.18
CA PRO A 76 0.73 4.73 4.90
C PRO A 76 1.23 5.99 4.20
N VAL A 77 0.35 6.97 4.03
CA VAL A 77 0.64 8.29 3.45
C VAL A 77 0.64 9.32 4.56
N PHE A 78 1.70 10.12 4.65
CA PHE A 78 1.79 11.21 5.63
C PHE A 78 1.89 12.54 4.90
N VAL A 79 1.05 13.50 5.29
CA VAL A 79 1.15 14.89 4.89
C VAL A 79 1.93 15.63 5.97
N LEU A 80 3.08 16.16 5.62
CA LEU A 80 3.85 17.06 6.47
C LEU A 80 3.63 18.48 5.96
N CYS A 81 3.01 19.32 6.77
CA CYS A 81 2.66 20.69 6.40
C CYS A 81 3.42 21.66 7.30
N ASP A 82 4.13 22.64 6.73
CA ASP A 82 4.65 23.74 7.53
C ASP A 82 3.48 24.56 8.10
N MET A 83 3.56 24.88 9.39
CA MET A 83 2.59 25.72 10.12
C MET A 83 3.22 27.02 10.63
N SER A 84 4.42 27.37 10.15
CA SER A 84 5.13 28.60 10.50
C SER A 84 4.37 29.87 10.09
N GLY A 85 4.71 31.00 10.71
CA GLY A 85 4.09 32.31 10.40
C GLY A 85 4.22 32.72 8.92
N SER A 86 5.23 32.21 8.20
CA SER A 86 5.42 32.46 6.77
C SER A 86 4.26 31.93 5.90
N MET A 87 3.46 30.99 6.43
CA MET A 87 2.28 30.41 5.78
C MET A 87 1.08 31.36 5.72
N GLN A 88 1.10 32.44 6.50
CA GLN A 88 0.07 33.50 6.41
C GLN A 88 0.27 34.43 5.20
N TYR A 89 1.39 34.29 4.47
CA TYR A 89 1.67 35.11 3.29
C TYR A 89 0.63 34.89 2.19
N GLY A 90 0.17 36.00 1.59
CA GLY A 90 -0.84 36.05 0.54
C GLY A 90 -1.97 37.03 0.88
N ASN A 91 -2.41 37.82 -0.11
CA ASN A 91 -3.46 38.83 0.10
C ASN A 91 -4.87 38.22 -0.11
N THR A 92 -5.15 37.75 -1.33
CA THR A 92 -6.45 37.15 -1.67
C THR A 92 -6.57 35.69 -1.23
N ARG A 93 -5.44 34.96 -1.20
CA ARG A 93 -5.39 33.55 -0.83
C ARG A 93 -4.09 33.27 -0.10
N LYS A 94 -4.17 32.81 1.14
CA LYS A 94 -2.98 32.50 1.95
C LYS A 94 -2.36 31.17 1.54
N LYS A 95 -1.05 31.00 1.71
CA LYS A 95 -0.38 29.70 1.51
C LYS A 95 -1.02 28.59 2.34
N PHE A 96 -1.49 28.93 3.56
CA PHE A 96 -2.23 28.03 4.43
C PHE A 96 -3.47 27.42 3.78
N GLU A 97 -4.25 28.23 3.05
CA GLU A 97 -5.46 27.75 2.35
C GLU A 97 -5.09 26.82 1.19
N VAL A 98 -3.99 27.10 0.48
CA VAL A 98 -3.49 26.21 -0.58
C VAL A 98 -2.98 24.90 0.00
N ALA A 99 -2.27 24.95 1.13
CA ALA A 99 -1.77 23.76 1.82
C ALA A 99 -2.92 22.88 2.33
N ALA A 100 -4.00 23.49 2.86
CA ALA A 100 -5.20 22.79 3.26
C ALA A 100 -5.87 22.06 2.07
N ASP A 101 -5.97 22.72 0.92
CA ASP A 101 -6.52 22.10 -0.29
C ASP A 101 -5.69 20.90 -0.75
N ILE A 102 -4.36 21.04 -0.75
CA ILE A 102 -3.42 19.96 -1.10
C ILE A 102 -3.57 18.81 -0.11
N ALA A 103 -3.59 19.08 1.20
CA ALA A 103 -3.75 18.07 2.23
C ALA A 103 -5.08 17.31 2.07
N GLN A 104 -6.17 18.02 1.76
CA GLN A 104 -7.47 17.42 1.50
C GLN A 104 -7.46 16.55 0.22
N SER A 105 -6.78 17.01 -0.84
CA SER A 105 -6.60 16.23 -2.08
C SER A 105 -5.84 14.94 -1.82
N VAL A 106 -4.74 15.00 -1.04
CA VAL A 106 -3.95 13.83 -0.64
C VAL A 106 -4.81 12.88 0.20
N ALA A 107 -5.52 13.39 1.20
CA ALA A 107 -6.34 12.59 2.09
C ALA A 107 -7.46 11.84 1.34
N ARG A 108 -8.16 12.51 0.42
CA ARG A 108 -9.19 11.88 -0.43
C ARG A 108 -8.59 10.80 -1.33
N SER A 109 -7.48 11.11 -2.00
CA SER A 109 -6.79 10.19 -2.92
C SER A 109 -6.30 8.92 -2.21
N ALA A 110 -5.68 9.07 -1.03
CA ALA A 110 -5.19 7.94 -0.24
C ALA A 110 -6.34 7.12 0.38
N THR A 111 -7.40 7.77 0.87
CA THR A 111 -8.59 7.09 1.39
C THR A 111 -9.29 6.27 0.32
N ARG A 112 -9.40 6.80 -0.91
CA ARG A 112 -9.95 6.06 -2.07
C ARG A 112 -9.14 4.80 -2.38
N ASN A 113 -7.83 4.85 -2.19
CA ASN A 113 -6.94 3.70 -2.34
C ASN A 113 -6.94 2.75 -1.11
N ARG A 114 -7.76 3.04 -0.09
CA ARG A 114 -7.82 2.33 1.20
C ARG A 114 -6.48 2.32 1.93
N GLU A 115 -5.76 3.43 1.84
CA GLU A 115 -4.51 3.65 2.55
C GLU A 115 -4.76 4.35 3.89
N LEU A 116 -3.77 4.25 4.79
CA LEU A 116 -3.77 5.01 6.03
C LEU A 116 -3.24 6.41 5.74
N VAL A 117 -3.88 7.43 6.29
CA VAL A 117 -3.46 8.83 6.14
C VAL A 117 -3.12 9.42 7.50
N GLY A 118 -1.97 10.08 7.61
CA GLY A 118 -1.59 10.89 8.75
C GLY A 118 -1.30 12.33 8.32
N PHE A 119 -1.56 13.29 9.20
CA PHE A 119 -1.19 14.69 9.02
C PHE A 119 -0.30 15.12 10.18
N ILE A 120 0.78 15.85 9.87
CA ILE A 120 1.73 16.41 10.83
C ILE A 120 1.96 17.86 10.40
N GLY A 121 1.82 18.79 11.33
CA GLY A 121 2.10 20.21 11.10
C GLY A 121 2.72 20.89 12.32
#